data_AF-A0A2M7MEX7-F1
#
_entry.id   AF-A0A2M7MEX7-F1
#
_cell.length_a   1.000
_cell.length_b   1.000
_cell.length_c   1.000
_cell.angle_alpha   90.00
_cell.angle_beta   90.00
_cell.angle_gamma   90.00
#
_symmetry.space_group_name_H-M   'P 1'
#
loop_
_entity.id
_entity.type
_entity.pdbx_description
1 polymer ?
#
loop_
_entity_poly.entity_id
_entity_poly.type
_entity_poly.pdbx_seq_one_letter_code
_entity_poly.pdbx_strand_id
1 'polypeptide(L)' 'EGFSRQGYKEKLQFYYMALGSLTESQNQLLIAKDLNYLEQIEFNKIAKQSISVHKLLNGFVAKTKTFVK' A
#
# COMPACT_ATOMS: atom_id res chain seq x y z
N GLU A 1 10.90 -3.44 -6.11
CA GLU A 1 11.34 -2.44 -7.12
C GLU A 1 11.73 -1.08 -6.53
N GLY A 2 10.94 -0.45 -5.65
CA GLY A 2 11.33 0.85 -5.07
C GLY A 2 12.71 0.85 -4.39
N PHE A 3 13.06 -0.21 -3.66
CA PHE A 3 14.35 -0.29 -2.96
C PHE A 3 15.56 -0.33 -3.90
N SER A 4 15.42 -0.92 -5.09
CA SER A 4 16.49 -1.09 -6.07
C SER A 4 16.72 0.13 -6.97
N ARG A 5 15.88 1.17 -6.87
CA ARG A 5 16.09 2.43 -7.60
C ARG A 5 17.25 3.23 -7.00
N GLN A 6 18.02 3.94 -7.82
CA GLN A 6 19.19 4.66 -7.32
C GLN A 6 18.84 6.03 -6.72
N GLY A 7 17.90 6.76 -7.32
CA GLY A 7 17.54 8.11 -6.86
C GLY A 7 16.43 8.12 -5.81
N TYR A 8 16.58 8.94 -4.76
CA TYR A 8 15.52 9.13 -3.75
C TYR A 8 14.21 9.66 -4.35
N LYS A 9 14.28 10.50 -5.38
CA LYS A 9 13.09 10.99 -6.12
C LYS A 9 12.32 9.84 -6.78
N GLU A 10 13.04 8.91 -7.42
CA GLU A 10 12.42 7.76 -8.09
C GLU A 10 11.89 6.73 -7.08
N LYS A 11 12.58 6.55 -5.94
CA LYS A 11 12.07 5.75 -4.81
C LYS A 11 10.76 6.31 -4.28
N LEU A 12 10.71 7.62 -4.08
CA LEU A 12 9.52 8.32 -3.60
C LEU A 12 8.35 8.15 -4.58
N GLN A 13 8.59 8.35 -5.88
CA GLN A 13 7.58 8.11 -6.92
C GLN A 13 7.08 6.65 -6.89
N PHE A 14 7.98 5.68 -6.73
CA PHE A 14 7.59 4.28 -6.62
C PHE A 14 6.70 4.02 -5.39
N TYR A 15 7.04 4.59 -4.23
CA TYR A 15 6.22 4.42 -3.03
C TYR A 15 4.83 5.05 -3.18
N TYR A 16 4.71 6.17 -3.90
CA TYR A 16 3.40 6.74 -4.24
C TYR A 16 2.58 5.83 -5.14
N MET A 17 3.19 5.23 -6.17
CA MET A 17 2.54 4.24 -7.02
C MET A 17 2.06 3.04 -6.18
N ALA A 18 2.90 2.53 -5.29
CA ALA A 18 2.54 1.42 -4.40
C ALA A 18 1.37 1.77 -3.45
N LEU A 19 1.29 3.02 -2.95
CA LEU A 19 0.15 3.49 -2.17
C LEU A 19 -1.14 3.52 -3.01
N GLY A 20 -1.06 3.96 -4.26
CA GLY A 20 -2.18 3.95 -5.20
C GLY A 20 -2.70 2.53 -5.43
N SER A 21 -1.81 1.59 -5.80
CA SER A 21 -2.17 0.19 -6.01
C SER A 21 -2.72 -0.49 -4.74
N LEU A 22 -2.17 -0.17 -3.57
CA LEU A 22 -2.71 -0.68 -2.31
C LEU A 22 -4.14 -0.18 -2.06
N THR A 23 -4.40 1.10 -2.34
CA THR A 23 -5.74 1.70 -2.18
C THR A 23 -6.73 1.05 -3.15
N GLU A 24 -6.32 0.81 -4.40
CA GLU A 24 -7.14 0.08 -5.37
C GLU A 24 -7.46 -1.34 -4.88
N SER A 25 -6.46 -2.07 -4.37
CA SER A 25 -6.64 -3.41 -3.82
C SER A 25 -7.56 -3.43 -2.60
N GLN A 26 -7.50 -2.41 -1.73
CA GLN A 26 -8.43 -2.24 -0.61
C GLN A 26 -9.87 -2.02 -1.09
N ASN A 27 -10.07 -1.24 -2.15
CA ASN A 27 -11.39 -1.05 -2.75
C ASN A 27 -11.92 -2.35 -3.36
N GLN A 28 -11.09 -3.08 -4.10
CA GLN A 28 -11.47 -4.39 -4.66
C GLN A 28 -11.80 -5.40 -3.56
N LEU A 29 -11.08 -5.37 -2.43
CA LEU A 29 -11.36 -6.22 -1.27
C LEU A 29 -12.73 -5.93 -0.64
N LEU A 30 -13.12 -4.65 -0.58
CA LEU A 30 -14.47 -4.26 -0.12
C LEU A 30 -15.55 -4.77 -1.07
N ILE A 31 -15.37 -4.59 -2.37
CA ILE A 31 -16.31 -5.10 -3.39
C ILE A 31 -16.44 -6.63 -3.29
N ALA A 32 -15.31 -7.34 -3.14
CA ALA A 32 -15.32 -8.81 -3.01
C ALA A 32 -16.09 -9.27 -1.77
N LYS A 33 -15.99 -8.52 -0.65
CA LYS A 33 -16.79 -8.78 0.54
C LYS A 33 -18.28 -8.55 0.28
N ASP A 34 -18.64 -7.41 -0.32
CA ASP A 34 -20.04 -7.03 -0.55
C ASP A 34 -20.75 -7.98 -1.51
N LEU A 35 -20.02 -8.57 -2.47
CA LEU A 35 -20.50 -9.62 -3.37
C LEU A 35 -20.47 -11.03 -2.74
N ASN A 36 -20.12 -11.14 -1.46
CA ASN A 36 -19.96 -12.41 -0.73
C ASN A 36 -18.96 -13.39 -1.38
N TYR A 37 -17.93 -12.87 -2.07
CA TYR A 37 -16.82 -13.68 -2.60
C TYR A 37 -15.76 -14.01 -1.54
N LEU A 38 -15.81 -13.35 -0.39
CA LEU A 38 -14.91 -13.58 0.74
C LEU A 38 -15.71 -13.73 2.03
N GLU A 39 -15.34 -14.71 2.84
CA GLU A 39 -15.89 -14.83 4.18
C GLU A 39 -15.43 -13.66 5.07
N GLN A 40 -16.26 -13.28 6.03
CA GLN A 40 -15.98 -12.15 6.93
C GLN A 40 -14.64 -12.32 7.70
N ILE A 41 -14.26 -13.55 8.03
CA ILE A 41 -13.01 -13.87 8.72
C ILE A 41 -11.80 -13.61 7.81
N GLU A 42 -11.87 -14.07 6.56
CA GLU A 42 -10.81 -13.88 5.55
C GLU A 42 -10.66 -12.41 5.17
N PHE A 43 -11.79 -11.72 4.92
CA PHE A 43 -11.82 -10.28 4.68
C PHE A 43 -11.10 -9.53 5.81
N ASN A 44 -11.44 -9.83 7.07
CA ASN A 44 -10.84 -9.14 8.22
C ASN A 44 -9.33 -9.37 8.32
N LYS A 45 -8.85 -10.57 7.98
CA LYS A 45 -7.42 -10.89 7.95
C LYS A 45 -6.70 -10.07 6.89
N ILE A 46 -7.23 -10.03 5.66
CA ILE A 46 -6.61 -9.30 4.54
C ILE A 46 -6.70 -7.79 4.77
N ALA A 47 -7.83 -7.28 5.27
CA ALA A 47 -8.01 -5.86 5.58
C ALA A 47 -7.05 -5.38 6.68
N LYS A 48 -6.84 -6.17 7.74
CA LYS A 48 -5.84 -5.85 8.77
C LYS A 48 -4.42 -5.81 8.19
N GLN A 49 -4.09 -6.75 7.29
CA GLN A 49 -2.79 -6.77 6.64
C GLN A 49 -2.60 -5.54 5.73
N SER A 50 -3.62 -5.16 4.95
CA SER A 50 -3.55 -3.99 4.07
C SER A 50 -3.33 -2.70 4.85
N ILE A 51 -3.94 -2.55 6.03
CA ILE A 51 -3.70 -1.42 6.94
C ILE A 51 -2.24 -1.37 7.41
N SER A 52 -1.67 -2.52 7.78
CA SER A 52 -0.25 -2.61 8.18
C SER A 52 0.67 -2.20 7.03
N VAL A 53 0.42 -2.67 5.81
CA VAL A 53 1.18 -2.28 4.61
C VAL A 53 1.04 -0.78 4.33
N HIS A 54 -0.15 -0.22 4.49
CA HIS A 54 -0.40 1.22 4.29
C HIS A 54 0.43 2.07 5.26
N LYS A 55 0.50 1.66 6.54
CA LYS A 55 1.36 2.34 7.54
C LYS A 55 2.84 2.26 7.17
N LEU A 56 3.32 1.09 6.75
CA LEU A 56 4.72 0.90 6.34
C LEU A 56 5.08 1.76 5.12
N LEU A 57 4.24 1.76 4.09
CA LEU A 57 4.45 2.59 2.90
C LEU A 57 4.49 4.08 3.23
N ASN A 58 3.57 4.57 4.08
CA ASN A 58 3.61 5.95 4.54
C ASN A 58 4.88 6.27 5.33
N GLY A 59 5.35 5.34 6.18
CA GLY A 59 6.63 5.46 6.87
C GLY A 59 7.81 5.60 5.89
N PHE A 60 7.83 4.80 4.83
CA PHE A 60 8.85 4.89 3.78
C PHE A 60 8.75 6.18 2.98
N VAL A 61 7.56 6.64 2.63
CA VAL A 61 7.35 7.94 1.97
C VAL A 61 7.88 9.07 2.85
N ALA A 62 7.45 9.13 4.12
CA ALA A 62 7.87 10.15 5.07
C ALA A 62 9.39 10.18 5.23
N LYS A 63 10.01 9.01 5.43
CA LYS A 63 11.47 8.92 5.56
C LYS A 63 12.20 9.27 4.27
N THR A 64 11.68 8.86 3.11
CA THR A 64 12.34 9.12 1.82
C THR A 64 12.31 10.59 1.44
N LYS A 65 11.22 11.30 1.77
CA LYS A 65 11.11 12.75 1.59
C LYS A 65 12.24 13.52 2.27
N THR A 66 12.76 13.06 3.42
CA THR A 66 13.85 13.77 4.10
C THR A 66 15.17 13.74 3.33
N PHE A 67 15.31 12.86 2.34
CA PHE A 67 16.50 12.76 1.49
C PHE A 67 16.34 13.45 0.13
N VAL A 68 15.13 13.87 -0.21
CA VAL A 68 14.85 14.62 -1.44
C VAL A 68 14.94 16.11 -1.10
N LYS A 69 16.03 16.76 -1.53
CA LYS A 69 16.14 18.23 -1.55
C LYS A 69 15.32 18.82 -2.70
#